data_AF-A0A2S2QWM6-F1
#
_entry.id   AF-A0A2S2QWM6-F1
#
_cell.length_a   1.000
_cell.length_b   1.000
_cell.length_c   1.000
_cell.angle_alpha   90.00
_cell.angle_beta   90.00
_cell.angle_gamma   90.00
#
_symmetry.space_group_name_H-M   'P 1'
#
loop_
_entity.id
_entity.type
_entity.pdbx_description
1 polymer ?
#
loop_
_entity_poly.entity_id
_entity_poly.type
_entity_poly.pdbx_seq_one_letter_code
_entity_poly.pdbx_strand_id
1 'polypeptide(L)'
;MKNGWNYPHCMAALDGKHVQIRCPYKAGSSYYNYKGTHSIVLLAMVDAYSKFTLVDVGAYGRNSDGGTLQRSTFGKKLLTNQLHIPKEDELTVLTGQSFPYVVVADEAFPLKTWMMRPYSRNSIVSEHEKIYNYRHSRARRTVENAFGILAGRWRIFLKPIETQPESADYIVLSACCLHNMLRKNKVITPFEKEIMVTEEEMCGLEDLTPIRRNYIRDAIQTREKFKNFFISPEGTASCPWQWDYIRLGRIPH
;
A
#
# COMPACT_ATOMS: atom_id res chain seq x y z
N MET A 1 -12.44 -1.74 16.40
CA MET A 1 -11.74 -2.46 15.31
C MET A 1 -12.72 -2.82 14.17
N LYS A 2 -13.13 -1.88 13.30
CA LYS A 2 -14.16 -2.12 12.26
C LYS A 2 -13.70 -1.85 10.81
N ASN A 3 -12.40 -1.94 10.54
CA ASN A 3 -11.84 -1.63 9.21
C ASN A 3 -11.41 -2.87 8.41
N GLY A 4 -11.72 -4.10 8.86
CA GLY A 4 -11.42 -5.35 8.13
C GLY A 4 -9.93 -5.70 7.96
N TRP A 5 -9.01 -4.81 8.30
CA TRP A 5 -7.57 -4.97 8.07
C TRP A 5 -6.84 -5.83 9.10
N ASN A 6 -7.45 -6.04 10.27
CA ASN A 6 -6.80 -6.67 11.43
C ASN A 6 -5.43 -6.05 11.77
N TYR A 7 -5.28 -4.75 11.47
CA TYR A 7 -4.12 -3.91 11.73
C TYR A 7 -4.62 -2.62 12.40
N PRO A 8 -4.39 -2.43 13.72
CA PRO A 8 -4.93 -1.28 14.43
C PRO A 8 -4.28 0.03 13.99
N HIS A 9 -5.07 1.10 13.97
CA HIS A 9 -4.69 2.47 13.55
C HIS A 9 -4.02 2.60 12.19
N CYS A 10 -4.12 1.56 11.35
CA CYS A 10 -3.78 1.69 9.96
C CYS A 10 -4.87 2.51 9.25
N MET A 11 -4.47 3.66 8.71
CA MET A 11 -5.36 4.63 8.08
C MET A 11 -5.52 4.40 6.57
N ALA A 12 -4.41 4.02 5.93
CA ALA A 12 -4.31 3.89 4.49
C ALA A 12 -3.24 2.86 4.11
N ALA A 13 -3.36 2.28 2.93
CA ALA A 13 -2.29 1.59 2.23
C ALA A 13 -1.75 2.49 1.10
N LEU A 14 -0.43 2.60 0.99
CA LEU A 14 0.27 3.36 -0.05
C LEU A 14 0.97 2.39 -1.00
N ASP A 15 0.76 2.59 -2.30
CA ASP A 15 1.43 1.80 -3.33
C ASP A 15 1.45 2.51 -4.69
N GLY A 16 2.34 2.07 -5.57
CA GLY A 16 2.44 2.53 -6.95
C GLY A 16 1.79 1.55 -7.93
N LYS A 17 1.23 2.10 -9.01
CA LYS A 17 0.74 1.34 -10.16
C LYS A 17 1.35 1.90 -11.45
N HIS A 18 2.03 1.03 -12.18
CA HIS A 18 2.37 1.31 -13.57
C HIS A 18 1.12 1.24 -14.45
N VAL A 19 0.76 2.38 -15.04
CA VAL A 19 -0.27 2.49 -16.08
C VAL A 19 0.44 2.46 -17.42
N GLN A 20 0.17 1.42 -18.22
CA GLN A 20 0.83 1.26 -19.51
C GLN A 20 0.38 2.36 -20.47
N ILE A 21 1.36 2.94 -21.17
CA ILE A 21 1.13 3.92 -22.23
C ILE A 21 1.86 3.46 -23.49
N ARG A 22 1.42 3.96 -24.64
CA ARG A 22 2.23 3.87 -25.85
C ARG A 22 3.54 4.63 -25.64
N CYS A 23 4.65 4.07 -26.16
CA CYS A 23 5.94 4.76 -26.13
C CYS A 23 5.81 6.17 -26.71
N PRO A 24 6.09 7.24 -25.94
CA PRO A 24 5.99 8.59 -26.46
C PRO A 24 7.12 8.87 -27.45
N TYR A 25 6.85 9.73 -28.44
CA TYR A 25 7.81 10.06 -29.48
C TYR A 25 9.10 10.66 -28.87
N LYS A 26 10.26 10.11 -29.25
CA LYS A 26 11.60 10.54 -28.77
C LYS A 26 11.80 10.48 -27.24
N ALA A 27 11.04 9.65 -26.52
CA ALA A 27 11.12 9.60 -25.06
C ALA A 27 12.31 8.79 -24.49
N GLY A 28 13.04 8.06 -25.35
CA GLY A 28 14.12 7.17 -24.93
C GLY A 28 13.61 6.12 -23.93
N SER A 29 14.38 5.88 -22.87
CA SER A 29 14.04 4.91 -21.81
C SER A 29 13.32 5.53 -20.60
N SER A 30 12.90 6.81 -20.68
CA SER A 30 12.30 7.51 -19.53
C SER A 30 11.06 6.79 -19.00
N TYR A 31 10.15 6.39 -19.89
CA TYR A 31 8.92 5.67 -19.52
C TYR A 31 9.08 4.15 -19.45
N TYR A 32 10.25 3.62 -19.83
CA TYR A 32 10.50 2.19 -19.86
C TYR A 32 10.72 1.65 -18.45
N ASN A 33 9.83 0.76 -18.01
CA ASN A 33 9.86 0.18 -16.68
C ASN A 33 10.57 -1.19 -16.66
N TYR A 34 10.80 -1.70 -15.46
CA TYR A 34 11.42 -3.01 -15.23
C TYR A 34 10.61 -4.21 -15.76
N LYS A 35 9.33 -4.00 -16.11
CA LYS A 35 8.44 -5.00 -16.72
C LYS A 35 8.51 -5.02 -18.25
N GLY A 36 9.46 -4.30 -18.85
CA GLY A 36 9.64 -4.25 -20.29
C GLY A 36 8.57 -3.47 -21.06
N THR A 37 7.81 -2.60 -20.37
CA THR A 37 6.74 -1.79 -20.98
C THR A 37 6.95 -0.31 -20.72
N HIS A 38 6.25 0.54 -21.49
CA HIS A 38 6.25 1.98 -21.25
C HIS A 38 5.08 2.33 -20.34
N SER A 39 5.31 3.14 -19.32
CA SER A 39 4.28 3.48 -18.34
C SER A 39 4.50 4.83 -17.69
N ILE A 40 3.39 5.42 -17.23
CA ILE A 40 3.37 6.43 -16.17
C ILE A 40 3.03 5.74 -14.85
N VAL A 41 3.44 6.34 -13.73
CA VAL A 41 3.17 5.82 -12.39
C VAL A 41 2.00 6.59 -11.77
N LEU A 42 1.00 5.84 -11.32
CA LEU A 42 -0.03 6.28 -10.38
C LEU A 42 0.43 5.89 -8.97
N LEU A 43 0.80 6.85 -8.14
CA LEU A 43 1.06 6.65 -6.72
C LEU A 43 -0.21 6.98 -5.94
N ALA A 44 -0.70 6.05 -5.12
CA ALA A 44 -1.99 6.22 -4.45
C ALA A 44 -1.98 5.79 -2.98
N MET A 45 -2.63 6.59 -2.13
CA MET A 45 -3.09 6.17 -0.81
C MET A 45 -4.55 5.75 -0.88
N VAL A 46 -4.84 4.61 -0.26
CA VAL A 46 -6.16 3.98 -0.31
C VAL A 46 -6.65 3.60 1.08
N ASP A 47 -7.88 3.98 1.42
CA ASP A 47 -8.51 3.62 2.70
C ASP A 47 -9.05 2.19 2.74
N ALA A 48 -9.60 1.76 3.88
CA ALA A 48 -10.16 0.42 4.09
C ALA A 48 -11.34 0.06 3.17
N TYR A 49 -11.95 1.03 2.50
CA TYR A 49 -13.07 0.83 1.57
C TYR A 49 -12.63 0.89 0.11
N SER A 50 -11.33 0.76 -0.13
CA SER A 50 -10.71 0.88 -1.45
C SER A 50 -11.04 2.23 -2.11
N LYS A 51 -11.16 3.32 -1.34
CA LYS A 51 -11.25 4.69 -1.88
C LYS A 51 -9.87 5.31 -1.95
N PHE A 52 -9.60 5.98 -3.06
CA PHE A 52 -8.38 6.77 -3.23
C PHE A 52 -8.48 8.03 -2.36
N THR A 53 -7.68 8.13 -1.30
CA THR A 53 -7.66 9.30 -0.42
C THR A 53 -6.70 10.36 -0.92
N LEU A 54 -5.58 9.92 -1.52
CA LEU A 54 -4.59 10.78 -2.18
C LEU A 54 -4.05 10.05 -3.41
N VAL A 55 -3.82 10.79 -4.50
CA VAL A 55 -3.22 10.28 -5.73
C VAL A 55 -2.21 11.28 -6.27
N ASP A 56 -1.16 10.78 -6.90
CA ASP A 56 -0.27 11.53 -7.78
C ASP A 56 0.01 10.70 -9.03
N VAL A 57 0.05 11.35 -10.20
CA VAL A 57 0.12 10.70 -11.51
C VAL A 57 1.14 11.43 -12.37
N GLY A 58 1.82 10.68 -13.24
CA GLY A 58 2.67 11.25 -14.30
C GLY A 58 4.16 11.08 -14.06
N ALA A 59 4.56 10.45 -12.95
CA ALA A 59 5.95 10.05 -12.79
C ALA A 59 6.34 9.02 -13.84
N TYR A 60 7.57 9.15 -14.36
CA TYR A 60 8.11 8.25 -15.38
C TYR A 60 8.19 6.80 -14.92
N GLY A 61 7.88 5.85 -15.81
CA GLY A 61 7.88 4.42 -15.53
C GLY A 61 9.22 3.82 -15.10
N ARG A 62 10.35 4.49 -15.36
CA ARG A 62 11.66 4.10 -14.83
C ARG A 62 11.80 4.34 -13.32
N ASN A 63 10.95 5.18 -12.74
CA ASN A 63 11.03 5.55 -11.34
C ASN A 63 10.50 4.43 -10.44
N SER A 64 11.22 4.15 -9.35
CA SER A 64 10.69 3.34 -8.26
C SER A 64 9.63 4.10 -7.45
N ASP A 65 8.79 3.38 -6.72
CA ASP A 65 7.71 3.97 -5.92
C ASP A 65 8.24 4.92 -4.84
N GLY A 66 9.32 4.53 -4.15
CA GLY A 66 10.03 5.40 -3.21
C GLY A 66 10.58 6.68 -3.85
N GLY A 67 11.11 6.59 -5.08
CA GLY A 67 11.59 7.74 -5.84
C GLY A 67 10.44 8.66 -6.31
N THR A 68 9.31 8.07 -6.70
CA THR A 68 8.10 8.79 -7.05
C THR A 68 7.53 9.53 -5.83
N LEU A 69 7.48 8.90 -4.65
CA LEU A 69 7.05 9.56 -3.41
C LEU A 69 7.93 10.76 -3.03
N GLN A 70 9.24 10.67 -3.19
CA GLN A 70 10.13 11.81 -2.86
C GLN A 70 9.93 13.01 -3.80
N ARG A 71 9.51 12.77 -5.03
CA ARG A 71 9.29 13.81 -6.04
C ARG A 71 7.86 14.36 -6.03
N SER A 72 6.89 13.54 -5.64
CA SER A 72 5.46 13.89 -5.62
C SER A 72 5.18 15.09 -4.73
N THR A 73 4.26 15.95 -5.16
CA THR A 73 3.86 17.13 -4.38
C THR A 73 3.25 16.69 -3.04
N PHE A 74 2.42 15.64 -3.05
CA PHE A 74 1.87 15.09 -1.83
C PHE A 74 2.93 14.36 -1.00
N GLY A 75 3.85 13.61 -1.62
CA GLY A 75 4.88 12.88 -0.88
C GLY A 75 5.87 13.82 -0.20
N LYS A 76 6.20 14.97 -0.81
CA LYS A 76 6.93 16.05 -0.12
C LYS A 76 6.18 16.57 1.11
N LYS A 77 4.87 16.84 0.99
CA LYS A 77 4.03 17.26 2.12
C LYS A 77 3.91 16.17 3.21
N LEU A 78 3.83 14.91 2.79
CA LEU A 78 3.75 13.75 3.67
C LEU A 78 5.08 13.56 4.44
N LEU A 79 6.21 13.62 3.74
CA LEU A 79 7.56 13.49 4.30
C LEU A 79 7.96 14.68 5.19
N THR A 80 7.38 15.86 4.97
CA THR A 80 7.60 17.06 5.81
C THR A 80 6.57 17.22 6.92
N ASN A 81 5.75 16.19 7.17
CA ASN A 81 4.72 16.17 8.22
C ASN A 81 3.64 17.25 8.09
N GLN A 82 3.42 17.76 6.88
CA GLN A 82 2.43 18.81 6.57
C GLN A 82 1.04 18.25 6.26
N LEU A 83 0.88 16.92 6.26
CA LEU A 83 -0.39 16.26 5.96
C LEU A 83 -1.29 16.08 7.20
N HIS A 84 -0.92 16.67 8.34
CA HIS A 84 -1.66 16.63 9.61
C HIS A 84 -2.18 15.24 9.96
N ILE A 85 -1.29 14.24 9.94
CA ILE A 85 -1.61 12.92 10.47
C ILE A 85 -2.06 13.10 11.94
N PRO A 86 -3.25 12.57 12.33
CA PRO A 86 -3.72 12.72 13.71
C PRO A 86 -2.66 12.25 14.69
N LYS A 87 -2.42 13.06 15.74
CA LYS A 87 -1.57 12.62 16.86
C LYS A 87 -2.22 11.42 17.55
N GLU A 88 -1.41 10.64 18.25
CA GLU A 88 -1.89 9.59 19.16
C GLU A 88 -3.01 10.16 20.06
N ASP A 89 -4.16 9.47 20.12
CA ASP A 89 -5.33 9.92 20.88
C ASP A 89 -5.57 8.96 22.06
N GLU A 90 -6.04 9.45 23.21
CA GLU A 90 -6.31 8.63 24.40
C GLU A 90 -7.38 7.55 24.13
N LEU A 91 -8.23 7.76 23.11
CA LEU A 91 -9.19 6.77 22.58
C LEU A 91 -8.55 5.59 21.82
N THR A 92 -7.22 5.59 21.64
CA THR A 92 -6.44 4.58 20.90
C THR A 92 -5.74 3.55 21.79
N VAL A 93 -6.13 3.48 23.07
CA VAL A 93 -5.59 2.48 24.00
C VAL A 93 -6.14 1.09 23.66
N LEU A 94 -5.36 0.31 22.93
CA LEU A 94 -5.51 -1.14 22.89
C LEU A 94 -4.63 -1.70 24.01
N THR A 95 -5.20 -2.54 24.88
CA THR A 95 -4.44 -3.25 25.92
C THR A 95 -3.60 -2.36 26.84
N GLY A 96 -4.07 -1.14 27.15
CA GLY A 96 -3.31 -0.20 28.00
C GLY A 96 -2.14 0.51 27.30
N GLN A 97 -1.94 0.32 26.00
CA GLN A 97 -0.87 0.96 25.22
C GLN A 97 -1.44 1.87 24.12
N SER A 98 -0.90 3.10 24.03
CA SER A 98 -1.14 4.00 22.88
C SER A 98 -0.50 3.43 21.62
N PHE A 99 -1.12 3.53 20.44
CA PHE A 99 -0.49 3.16 19.16
C PHE A 99 -0.62 4.30 18.16
N PRO A 100 0.46 4.64 17.41
CA PRO A 100 0.39 5.71 16.42
C PRO A 100 -0.51 5.32 15.24
N TYR A 101 -1.11 6.32 14.62
CA TYR A 101 -1.73 6.15 13.31
C TYR A 101 -0.66 5.97 12.24
N VAL A 102 -0.82 4.95 11.40
CA VAL A 102 0.17 4.58 10.38
C VAL A 102 -0.45 4.37 9.01
N VAL A 103 0.39 4.53 7.99
CA VAL A 103 0.16 4.09 6.62
C VAL A 103 1.01 2.84 6.37
N VAL A 104 0.43 1.80 5.79
CA VAL A 104 1.21 0.62 5.37
C VAL A 104 1.67 0.80 3.93
N ALA A 105 2.93 0.50 3.67
CA ALA A 105 3.53 0.66 2.34
C ALA A 105 4.39 -0.56 2.01
N ASP A 106 4.77 -0.70 0.74
CA ASP A 106 5.70 -1.74 0.29
C ASP A 106 7.14 -1.51 0.81
N GLU A 107 8.06 -2.41 0.48
CA GLU A 107 9.46 -2.32 0.93
C GLU A 107 10.24 -1.18 0.24
N ALA A 108 9.82 -0.75 -0.96
CA ALA A 108 10.46 0.32 -1.71
C ALA A 108 10.27 1.71 -1.08
N PHE A 109 9.31 1.85 -0.15
CA PHE A 109 9.12 3.06 0.63
C PHE A 109 10.01 3.11 1.89
N PRO A 110 10.35 4.32 2.38
CA PRO A 110 11.13 4.47 3.60
C PRO A 110 10.32 4.10 4.84
N LEU A 111 10.96 3.42 5.80
CA LEU A 111 10.39 3.22 7.13
C LEU A 111 10.36 4.55 7.91
N LYS A 112 9.18 4.95 8.42
CA LYS A 112 8.96 6.16 9.23
C LYS A 112 8.03 5.83 10.40
N THR A 113 7.98 6.66 11.43
CA THR A 113 7.07 6.45 12.57
C THR A 113 5.59 6.39 12.17
N TRP A 114 5.21 7.05 11.08
CA TRP A 114 3.86 7.06 10.50
C TRP A 114 3.74 6.22 9.21
N MET A 115 4.82 5.61 8.71
CA MET A 115 4.82 4.74 7.52
C MET A 115 5.53 3.43 7.82
N MET A 116 4.76 2.36 7.90
CA MET A 116 5.23 1.02 8.15
C MET A 116 5.54 0.31 6.83
N ARG A 117 6.58 -0.52 6.84
CA ARG A 117 6.95 -1.43 5.74
C ARG A 117 7.26 -2.83 6.30
N PRO A 118 7.19 -3.90 5.49
CA PRO A 118 7.47 -5.24 5.97
C PRO A 118 8.93 -5.39 6.45
N TYR A 119 9.19 -6.45 7.21
CA TYR A 119 10.56 -6.96 7.35
C TYR A 119 11.02 -7.51 6.01
N SER A 120 12.24 -7.17 5.60
CA SER A 120 12.80 -7.63 4.33
C SER A 120 12.88 -9.14 4.32
N ARG A 121 12.45 -9.79 3.22
CA ARG A 121 12.41 -11.26 3.11
C ARG A 121 13.76 -11.91 3.39
N ASN A 122 14.84 -11.29 2.94
CA ASN A 122 16.22 -11.74 3.14
C ASN A 122 16.69 -11.65 4.59
N SER A 123 15.93 -10.95 5.45
CA SER A 123 16.27 -10.68 6.85
C SER A 123 15.26 -11.31 7.83
N ILE A 124 14.26 -12.07 7.36
CA ILE A 124 13.28 -12.69 8.26
C ILE A 124 13.95 -13.87 8.96
N VAL A 125 14.03 -13.79 10.28
CA VAL A 125 14.64 -14.83 11.11
C VAL A 125 13.60 -15.51 12.00
N SER A 126 12.51 -14.82 12.35
CA SER A 126 11.52 -15.31 13.33
C SER A 126 10.11 -15.53 12.76
N GLU A 127 9.35 -16.46 13.34
CA GLU A 127 7.92 -16.60 13.06
C GLU A 127 7.15 -15.30 13.38
N HIS A 128 7.61 -14.53 14.36
CA HIS A 128 6.96 -13.27 14.76
C HIS A 128 7.06 -12.20 13.67
N GLU A 129 8.20 -12.11 12.97
CA GLU A 129 8.36 -11.25 11.80
C GLU A 129 7.50 -11.73 10.63
N LYS A 130 7.35 -13.05 10.45
CA LYS A 130 6.41 -13.62 9.46
C LYS A 130 4.97 -13.22 9.76
N ILE A 131 4.55 -13.30 11.02
CA ILE A 131 3.21 -12.86 11.47
C ILE A 131 3.01 -11.37 11.19
N TYR A 132 3.99 -10.52 11.52
CA TYR A 132 3.93 -9.11 11.19
C TYR A 132 3.76 -8.89 9.68
N ASN A 133 4.60 -9.53 8.86
CA ASN A 133 4.55 -9.39 7.40
C ASN A 133 3.21 -9.87 6.82
N TYR A 134 2.64 -10.94 7.37
CA TYR A 134 1.32 -11.42 7.00
C TYR A 134 0.25 -10.36 7.29
N ARG A 135 0.17 -9.85 8.52
CA ARG A 135 -0.76 -8.78 8.93
C ARG A 135 -0.58 -7.52 8.08
N HIS A 136 0.67 -7.12 7.85
CA HIS A 136 1.05 -5.98 7.02
C HIS A 136 0.55 -6.13 5.58
N SER A 137 0.72 -7.32 5.00
CA SER A 137 0.28 -7.63 3.65
C SER A 137 -1.24 -7.66 3.53
N ARG A 138 -1.95 -8.18 4.53
CA ARG A 138 -3.43 -8.11 4.59
C ARG A 138 -3.93 -6.66 4.53
N ALA A 139 -3.31 -5.76 5.30
CA ALA A 139 -3.67 -4.34 5.28
C ALA A 139 -3.33 -3.70 3.92
N ARG A 140 -2.14 -3.97 3.36
CA ARG A 140 -1.73 -3.47 2.03
C ARG A 140 -2.70 -3.89 0.94
N ARG A 141 -3.23 -5.11 0.97
CA ARG A 141 -4.11 -5.66 -0.10
C ARG A 141 -5.21 -4.70 -0.57
N THR A 142 -5.68 -3.82 0.29
CA THR A 142 -6.72 -2.86 -0.07
C THR A 142 -6.33 -1.92 -1.21
N VAL A 143 -5.05 -1.52 -1.32
CA VAL A 143 -4.56 -0.69 -2.44
C VAL A 143 -4.47 -1.50 -3.74
N GLU A 144 -4.01 -2.75 -3.66
CA GLU A 144 -3.95 -3.69 -4.78
C GLU A 144 -5.37 -3.98 -5.31
N ASN A 145 -6.32 -4.23 -4.40
CA ASN A 145 -7.73 -4.38 -4.72
C ASN A 145 -8.31 -3.12 -5.37
N ALA A 146 -7.98 -1.93 -4.87
CA ALA A 146 -8.44 -0.69 -5.48
C ALA A 146 -7.90 -0.54 -6.91
N PHE A 147 -6.64 -0.87 -7.15
CA PHE A 147 -6.04 -0.89 -8.49
C PHE A 147 -6.64 -1.95 -9.41
N GLY A 148 -6.92 -3.15 -8.89
CA GLY A 148 -7.60 -4.21 -9.63
C GLY A 148 -9.01 -3.77 -10.05
N ILE A 149 -9.77 -3.20 -9.12
CA ILE A 149 -11.14 -2.73 -9.37
C ILE A 149 -11.13 -1.56 -10.35
N LEU A 150 -10.17 -0.64 -10.22
CA LEU A 150 -9.93 0.44 -11.18
C LEU A 150 -9.60 -0.11 -12.58
N ALA A 151 -8.81 -1.18 -12.69
CA ALA A 151 -8.48 -1.73 -13.99
C ALA A 151 -9.64 -2.53 -14.62
N GLY A 152 -10.33 -3.34 -13.81
CA GLY A 152 -11.42 -4.17 -14.29
C GLY A 152 -12.63 -3.35 -14.75
N ARG A 153 -12.99 -2.29 -14.00
CA ARG A 153 -14.16 -1.46 -14.34
C ARG A 153 -13.87 -0.49 -15.48
N TRP A 154 -12.65 0.04 -15.55
CA TRP A 154 -12.21 0.92 -16.63
C TRP A 154 -11.21 0.16 -17.48
N ARG A 155 -11.71 -0.62 -18.43
CA ARG A 155 -10.91 -1.52 -19.28
C ARG A 155 -9.80 -0.82 -20.08
N ILE A 156 -9.80 0.52 -20.14
CA ILE A 156 -8.70 1.32 -20.69
C ILE A 156 -7.36 1.04 -20.02
N PHE A 157 -7.34 0.62 -18.75
CA PHE A 157 -6.12 0.23 -18.03
C PHE A 157 -5.60 -1.18 -18.36
N LEU A 158 -6.36 -1.98 -19.12
CA LEU A 158 -5.97 -3.35 -19.50
C LEU A 158 -5.14 -3.39 -20.79
N LYS A 159 -4.98 -2.24 -21.46
CA LYS A 159 -4.16 -2.07 -22.65
C LYS A 159 -3.32 -0.79 -22.54
N PRO A 160 -2.24 -0.65 -23.29
CA PRO A 160 -1.51 0.61 -23.37
C PRO A 160 -2.44 1.76 -23.78
N ILE A 161 -2.44 2.85 -23.03
CA ILE A 161 -3.17 4.06 -23.38
C ILE A 161 -2.47 4.73 -24.56
N GLU A 162 -3.18 4.90 -25.67
CA GLU A 162 -2.65 5.44 -26.92
C GLU A 162 -2.83 6.96 -27.04
N THR A 163 -2.38 7.69 -26.02
CA THR A 163 -2.41 9.16 -25.99
C THR A 163 -1.05 9.71 -25.60
N GLN A 164 -0.89 11.04 -25.63
CA GLN A 164 0.26 11.69 -25.01
C GLN A 164 0.24 11.46 -23.49
N PRO A 165 1.42 11.42 -22.81
CA PRO A 165 1.51 11.19 -21.37
C PRO A 165 0.63 12.13 -20.55
N GLU A 166 0.59 13.42 -20.91
CA GLU A 166 -0.19 14.43 -20.19
C GLU A 166 -1.69 14.14 -20.28
N SER A 167 -2.17 13.67 -21.44
CA SER A 167 -3.55 13.22 -21.59
C SER A 167 -3.83 11.94 -20.81
N ALA A 168 -2.86 11.02 -20.76
CA ALA A 168 -2.97 9.80 -19.98
C ALA A 168 -3.07 10.11 -18.47
N ASP A 169 -2.34 11.12 -17.97
CA ASP A 169 -2.44 11.57 -16.58
C ASP A 169 -3.87 12.02 -16.23
N TYR A 170 -4.51 12.83 -17.08
CA TYR A 170 -5.89 13.26 -16.88
C TYR A 170 -6.90 12.11 -16.94
N ILE A 171 -6.69 11.13 -17.82
CA ILE A 171 -7.52 9.92 -17.89
C ILE A 171 -7.44 9.15 -16.57
N VAL A 172 -6.23 8.93 -16.05
CA VAL A 172 -5.99 8.22 -14.78
C VAL A 172 -6.65 8.96 -13.62
N LEU A 173 -6.41 10.27 -13.51
CA LEU A 173 -7.01 11.12 -12.46
C LEU A 173 -8.54 11.08 -12.51
N SER A 174 -9.12 11.21 -13.70
CA SER A 174 -10.57 11.14 -13.91
C SER A 174 -11.14 9.80 -13.47
N ALA A 175 -10.46 8.69 -13.80
CA ALA A 175 -10.89 7.36 -13.39
C ALA A 175 -10.84 7.18 -11.86
N CYS A 176 -9.81 7.68 -11.18
CA CYS A 176 -9.72 7.68 -9.72
C CYS A 176 -10.89 8.45 -9.07
N CYS A 177 -11.22 9.63 -9.62
CA CYS A 177 -12.35 10.44 -9.16
C CYS A 177 -13.69 9.70 -9.34
N LEU A 178 -13.93 9.17 -10.55
CA LEU A 178 -15.14 8.40 -10.85
C LEU A 178 -15.26 7.15 -9.98
N HIS A 179 -14.15 6.47 -9.70
CA HIS A 179 -14.11 5.33 -8.78
C HIS A 179 -14.60 5.71 -7.39
N ASN A 180 -14.08 6.81 -6.84
CA ASN A 180 -14.50 7.29 -5.54
C ASN A 180 -15.99 7.70 -5.50
N MET A 181 -16.50 8.29 -6.58
CA MET A 181 -17.93 8.62 -6.69
C MET A 181 -18.82 7.37 -6.63
N LEU A 182 -18.41 6.29 -7.28
CA LEU A 182 -19.14 5.02 -7.27
C LEU A 182 -19.03 4.28 -5.92
N ARG A 183 -17.99 4.56 -5.13
CA ARG A 183 -17.75 3.98 -3.80
C ARG A 183 -18.59 4.58 -2.67
N LYS A 184 -19.56 5.46 -2.96
CA LYS A 184 -20.35 6.17 -1.92
C LYS A 184 -21.08 5.23 -0.94
N ASN A 185 -21.48 4.04 -1.37
CA ASN A 185 -22.33 3.15 -0.55
C ASN A 185 -21.58 2.17 0.37
N LYS A 186 -20.23 2.16 0.42
CA LYS A 186 -19.43 1.19 1.23
C LYS A 186 -19.77 -0.31 1.03
N VAL A 187 -20.59 -0.64 0.04
CA VAL A 187 -20.97 -2.01 -0.32
C VAL A 187 -20.01 -2.51 -1.40
N ILE A 188 -19.47 -3.72 -1.18
CA ILE A 188 -18.67 -4.44 -2.18
C ILE A 188 -19.62 -5.09 -3.18
N THR A 189 -19.45 -4.80 -4.48
CA THR A 189 -20.30 -5.39 -5.52
C THR A 189 -19.83 -6.81 -5.89
N PRO A 190 -20.69 -7.68 -6.49
CA PRO A 190 -20.28 -9.03 -6.91
C PRO A 190 -19.04 -9.03 -7.81
N PHE A 191 -19.02 -8.13 -8.81
CA PHE A 191 -17.88 -7.89 -9.69
C PHE A 191 -16.58 -7.57 -8.92
N GLU A 192 -16.67 -6.80 -7.84
CA GLU A 192 -15.49 -6.46 -7.04
C GLU A 192 -14.98 -7.67 -6.25
N LYS A 193 -15.87 -8.54 -5.78
CA LYS A 193 -15.46 -9.78 -5.09
C LYS A 193 -14.64 -10.69 -6.00
N GLU A 194 -14.96 -10.72 -7.30
CA GLU A 194 -14.20 -11.52 -8.29
C GLU A 194 -12.80 -10.96 -8.57
N ILE A 195 -12.59 -9.66 -8.38
CA ILE A 195 -11.31 -8.98 -8.66
C ILE A 195 -10.43 -8.90 -7.41
N MET A 196 -11.04 -8.85 -6.23
CA MET A 196 -10.30 -8.76 -4.98
C MET A 196 -9.40 -9.99 -4.82
N VAL A 197 -8.12 -9.75 -4.55
CA VAL A 197 -7.11 -10.79 -4.41
C VAL A 197 -7.48 -11.71 -3.24
N THR A 198 -7.54 -13.02 -3.50
CA THR A 198 -7.85 -14.03 -2.48
C THR A 198 -6.68 -14.16 -1.49
N GLU A 199 -6.88 -14.86 -0.37
CA GLU A 199 -5.84 -15.01 0.65
C GLU A 199 -4.61 -15.82 0.20
N GLU A 200 -4.71 -16.51 -0.93
CA GLU A 200 -3.72 -17.47 -1.43
C GLU A 200 -2.73 -16.85 -2.45
N GLU A 201 -3.06 -15.74 -3.11
CA GLU A 201 -2.28 -15.19 -4.25
C GLU A 201 -1.20 -14.14 -3.87
N MET A 202 -0.69 -14.16 -2.64
CA MET A 202 0.28 -13.15 -2.18
C MET A 202 1.70 -13.36 -2.76
N CYS A 203 2.11 -12.57 -3.78
CA CYS A 203 3.48 -12.59 -4.33
C CYS A 203 4.06 -11.19 -4.67
N GLY A 204 5.37 -10.99 -4.38
CA GLY A 204 6.26 -9.89 -4.83
C GLY A 204 6.34 -8.64 -3.92
N LEU A 205 7.44 -7.89 -3.74
CA LEU A 205 8.68 -7.69 -4.53
C LEU A 205 9.90 -7.24 -3.67
N GLU A 206 11.09 -7.34 -4.27
CA GLU A 206 12.46 -7.26 -3.73
C GLU A 206 13.12 -5.86 -3.75
N ASP A 207 14.10 -5.74 -2.83
CA ASP A 207 15.31 -4.90 -2.74
C ASP A 207 15.27 -3.39 -3.05
N LEU A 208 15.67 -2.59 -2.05
CA LEU A 208 16.65 -1.48 -2.17
C LEU A 208 17.13 -1.00 -0.77
N THR A 209 18.32 -0.41 -0.74
CA THR A 209 19.19 -0.16 0.43
C THR A 209 18.71 0.93 1.41
N PRO A 210 19.06 0.86 2.71
CA PRO A 210 18.57 1.81 3.72
C PRO A 210 19.45 3.06 3.89
N ILE A 211 18.81 4.23 4.10
CA ILE A 211 19.48 5.52 4.41
C ILE A 211 19.01 6.14 5.75
N ARG A 212 20.02 6.61 6.53
CA ARG A 212 20.09 7.53 7.70
C ARG A 212 19.57 7.09 9.10
N ARG A 213 20.51 6.98 10.05
CA ARG A 213 20.49 6.19 11.30
C ARG A 213 19.63 6.67 12.49
N ASN A 214 19.21 7.94 12.60
CA ASN A 214 18.58 8.42 13.85
C ASN A 214 17.04 8.32 13.87
N TYR A 215 16.34 8.79 12.82
CA TYR A 215 14.88 8.60 12.66
C TYR A 215 14.47 7.12 12.48
N ILE A 216 15.44 6.27 12.11
CA ILE A 216 15.21 4.84 11.92
C ILE A 216 14.91 4.15 13.26
N ARG A 217 15.49 4.60 14.38
CA ARG A 217 15.29 3.91 15.67
C ARG A 217 13.84 3.98 16.13
N ASP A 218 13.24 5.16 16.12
CA ASP A 218 11.84 5.33 16.56
C ASP A 218 10.86 4.63 15.61
N ALA A 219 11.15 4.65 14.32
CA ALA A 219 10.35 3.95 13.32
C ALA A 219 10.47 2.42 13.44
N ILE A 220 11.67 1.90 13.76
CA ILE A 220 11.87 0.48 14.11
C ILE A 220 11.11 0.14 15.37
N GLN A 221 11.20 0.95 16.43
CA GLN A 221 10.47 0.72 17.69
C GLN A 221 8.96 0.71 17.46
N THR A 222 8.45 1.60 16.62
CA THR A 222 7.04 1.62 16.22
C THR A 222 6.64 0.30 15.56
N ARG A 223 7.45 -0.20 14.62
CA ARG A 223 7.20 -1.49 13.95
C ARG A 223 7.27 -2.66 14.94
N GLU A 224 8.27 -2.68 15.82
CA GLU A 224 8.42 -3.68 16.87
C GLU A 224 7.22 -3.68 17.82
N LYS A 225 6.67 -2.51 18.14
CA LYS A 225 5.45 -2.36 18.96
C LYS A 225 4.24 -3.02 18.30
N PHE A 226 4.02 -2.79 17.01
CA PHE A 226 2.96 -3.49 16.25
C PHE A 226 3.21 -5.00 16.17
N LYS A 227 4.45 -5.44 15.94
CA LYS A 227 4.81 -6.87 15.94
C LYS A 227 4.47 -7.53 17.28
N ASN A 228 4.89 -6.92 18.39
CA ASN A 228 4.63 -7.40 19.74
C ASN A 228 3.13 -7.43 20.05
N PHE A 229 2.38 -6.44 19.57
CA PHE A 229 0.92 -6.47 19.65
C PHE A 229 0.33 -7.65 18.88
N PHE A 230 0.73 -7.91 17.63
CA PHE A 230 0.15 -8.99 16.84
C PHE A 230 0.34 -10.39 17.43
N ILE A 231 1.40 -10.60 18.22
CA ILE A 231 1.68 -11.85 18.92
C ILE A 231 1.11 -11.90 20.35
N SER A 232 0.62 -10.77 20.88
CA SER A 232 -0.06 -10.73 22.18
C SER A 232 -1.37 -11.56 22.15
N PRO A 233 -1.94 -11.91 23.32
CA PRO A 233 -3.24 -12.57 23.39
C PRO A 233 -4.34 -11.83 22.63
N GLU A 234 -4.41 -10.50 22.75
CA GLU A 234 -5.43 -9.66 22.12
C GLU A 234 -5.19 -9.49 20.62
N GLY A 235 -3.93 -9.34 20.22
CA GLY A 235 -3.54 -9.36 18.82
C GLY A 235 -3.91 -10.68 18.17
N THR A 236 -3.56 -11.81 18.80
CA THR A 236 -3.89 -13.16 18.30
C THR A 236 -5.39 -13.36 18.23
N ALA A 237 -6.15 -12.96 19.26
CA ALA A 237 -7.61 -13.02 19.24
C ALA A 237 -8.24 -12.24 18.07
N SER A 238 -7.59 -11.17 17.59
CA SER A 238 -8.08 -10.40 16.42
C SER A 238 -7.84 -11.07 15.06
N CYS A 239 -6.99 -12.11 14.97
CA CYS A 239 -6.81 -12.96 13.78
C CYS A 239 -6.30 -14.34 14.25
N PRO A 240 -7.20 -15.19 14.78
CA PRO A 240 -6.80 -16.45 15.45
C PRO A 240 -6.02 -17.41 14.55
N TRP A 241 -6.31 -17.39 13.24
CA TRP A 241 -5.71 -18.28 12.25
C TRP A 241 -4.30 -17.89 11.78
N GLN A 242 -3.74 -16.78 12.29
CA GLN A 242 -2.46 -16.26 11.80
C GLN A 242 -1.30 -17.25 11.93
N TRP A 243 -1.27 -18.04 13.02
CA TRP A 243 -0.21 -19.00 13.28
C TRP A 243 -0.29 -20.20 12.35
N ASP A 244 -1.50 -20.70 12.13
CA ASP A 244 -1.75 -21.80 11.21
C ASP A 244 -1.39 -21.41 9.78
N TYR A 245 -1.75 -20.19 9.35
CA TYR A 245 -1.34 -19.68 8.04
C TYR A 245 0.18 -19.64 7.88
N ILE A 246 0.92 -19.13 8.88
CA ILE A 246 2.38 -19.05 8.81
C ILE A 246 3.06 -20.43 8.83
N ARG A 247 2.50 -21.39 9.56
CA ARG A 247 3.10 -22.73 9.74
C ARG A 247 2.71 -23.72 8.67
N LEU A 248 1.47 -23.64 8.19
CA LEU A 248 0.86 -24.62 7.29
C LEU A 248 0.65 -24.06 5.87
N GLY A 249 0.84 -22.76 5.66
CA GLY A 249 0.62 -22.09 4.38
C GLY A 249 -0.86 -21.96 3.98
N ARG A 250 -1.80 -22.29 4.89
CA ARG A 250 -3.24 -22.27 4.64
C ARG A 250 -4.02 -21.86 5.88
N ILE A 251 -5.22 -21.31 5.69
CA ILE A 251 -6.14 -20.99 6.78
C ILE A 251 -6.94 -22.26 7.12
N PRO A 252 -7.08 -22.64 8.40
CA PRO A 252 -7.94 -23.77 8.78
C PRO A 252 -9.39 -23.50 8.35
N HIS A 253 -9.99 -24.47 7.67
CA HIS A 253 -11.41 -24.45 7.30
C HIS A 253 -12.31 -24.75 8.49
#